data_AF-A0A947FJH4-F1
#
_entry.id   AF-A0A947FJH4-F1
#
_cell.length_a   1.000
_cell.length_b   1.000
_cell.length_c   1.000
_cell.angle_alpha   90.00
_cell.angle_beta   90.00
_cell.angle_gamma   90.00
#
_symmetry.space_group_name_H-M   'P 1'
#
loop_
_entity.id
_entity.type
_entity.pdbx_description
1 polymer ?
#
loop_
_entity_poly.entity_id
_entity_poly.type
_entity_poly.pdbx_seq_one_letter_code
_entity_poly.pdbx_strand_id
1 'polypeptide(L)'
;MKFQSIFIGLLLISNSAMANEWQATRLLEFATATCRDWKIAGEPASGFTTGAIVKSEIRFRDRVVGIRHRLELADKGLVELDVIERAGQPSRFVSSLFGEFGDPLVLLSLSADCSLQVAREINHTLQGQAIDIVTLDSELEPKGEPDWLNPPLVFIERGPAKALKHPGDNAPVRVGMVDSGVNYRLPEINRRLARDSDGQLVGYDFWDMDELPYDAHPVNSGFFLQRHGTRTASLLLREAPAIELVPYRYPRPDMSRMQALVEHAADNQVTILGMPLGSNRQEDWGSFQHAASAHPQILFIVSAGNDGRDIDDRPVYPASLDLANIIVVTSADDFVQPAERTNWGRISVDYLVPAERVSALDYSGSETRVSGSSYAVSRLTALAARLKMERPGWKAADITRELLNRYGDSSPGARNWVSSGYIADPLAGAAVIKRRFPGLELASPQIDNGFRLPLDILVLDSRWSHQRVEQAVQQAYEILAQCSIIAGEVSIQAIEAADYLRDLSTGSAHTLLEAAGANNTTVVFARDTRMQAAFDGEAFGLGNTRMRPWLASSVWLMLGVDDPGVALAHELYHVIANSGEHVVGVANLMQGRTRPESHRLTPDQCRLAQANGVANRLLHE
;
A
#
# COMPACT_ATOMS: atom_id res chain seq x y z
N MET A 1 -9.42 20.89 49.32
CA MET A 1 -8.32 20.24 50.08
C MET A 1 -7.22 19.88 49.09
N LYS A 2 -5.98 20.19 49.46
CA LYS A 2 -4.79 20.23 48.59
C LYS A 2 -4.51 18.90 47.90
N PHE A 3 -4.39 18.91 46.58
CA PHE A 3 -3.75 17.85 45.80
C PHE A 3 -2.24 17.96 46.01
N GLN A 4 -1.64 16.94 46.63
CA GLN A 4 -0.20 16.73 46.61
C GLN A 4 0.12 15.89 45.37
N SER A 5 0.77 16.54 44.40
CA SER A 5 1.50 15.89 43.33
C SER A 5 2.61 15.01 43.93
N ILE A 6 2.52 13.70 43.74
CA ILE A 6 3.64 12.79 43.96
C ILE A 6 4.29 12.57 42.59
N PHE A 7 5.29 13.40 42.31
CA PHE A 7 6.36 13.10 41.37
C PHE A 7 7.15 11.92 41.97
N ILE A 8 6.85 10.68 41.55
CA ILE A 8 7.84 9.60 41.61
C ILE A 8 8.63 9.73 40.32
N GLY A 9 9.67 10.57 40.39
CA GLY A 9 10.71 10.59 39.39
C GLY A 9 11.40 9.22 39.41
N LEU A 10 11.41 8.57 38.25
CA LEU A 10 12.28 7.44 37.94
C LEU A 10 13.75 7.90 38.16
N LEU A 11 14.30 7.66 39.34
CA LEU A 11 15.74 7.54 39.54
C LEU A 11 16.15 6.13 39.05
N LEU A 12 16.17 5.96 37.73
CA LEU A 12 16.74 4.79 37.03
C LEU A 12 17.55 5.22 35.80
N ILE A 13 18.11 6.42 35.82
CA ILE A 13 19.14 6.87 34.87
C ILE A 13 20.42 6.98 35.68
N SER A 14 21.44 6.15 35.40
CA SER A 14 22.88 6.47 35.67
C SER A 14 23.87 5.29 35.69
N ASN A 15 23.55 4.08 35.22
CA ASN A 15 24.60 3.06 35.03
C ASN A 15 24.71 2.53 33.59
N SER A 16 23.59 2.38 32.86
CA SER A 16 23.62 1.96 31.45
C SER A 16 24.05 3.09 30.51
N ALA A 17 23.48 4.30 30.67
CA ALA A 17 23.80 5.43 29.79
C ALA A 17 25.29 5.82 29.81
N MET A 18 25.92 5.88 30.98
CA MET A 18 27.36 6.20 31.07
C MET A 18 28.26 5.05 30.59
N ALA A 19 27.81 3.79 30.69
CA ALA A 19 28.54 2.65 30.15
C ALA A 19 28.50 2.62 28.61
N ASN A 20 27.33 2.94 28.04
CA ASN A 20 27.13 2.94 26.60
C ASN A 20 27.80 4.15 25.91
N GLU A 21 27.76 5.34 26.51
CA GLU A 21 28.45 6.55 26.00
C GLU A 21 29.97 6.33 25.88
N TRP A 22 30.54 5.63 26.86
CA TRP A 22 31.95 5.22 26.82
C TRP A 22 32.24 4.19 25.73
N GLN A 23 31.32 3.25 25.51
CA GLN A 23 31.44 2.24 24.45
C GLN A 23 31.37 2.87 23.05
N ALA A 24 30.44 3.79 22.82
CA ALA A 24 30.30 4.51 21.54
C ALA A 24 31.54 5.36 21.24
N THR A 25 32.05 6.07 22.23
CA THR A 25 33.26 6.90 22.11
C THR A 25 34.49 6.04 21.78
N ARG A 26 34.70 4.93 22.51
CA ARG A 26 35.79 3.99 22.22
C ARG A 26 35.69 3.38 20.83
N LEU A 27 34.48 3.01 20.41
CA LEU A 27 34.26 2.47 19.07
C LEU A 27 34.56 3.52 17.99
N LEU A 28 34.21 4.79 18.23
CA LEU A 28 34.49 5.89 17.29
C LEU A 28 36.00 6.17 17.18
N GLU A 29 36.73 6.17 18.29
CA GLU A 29 38.19 6.29 18.30
C GLU A 29 38.84 5.17 17.49
N PHE A 30 38.43 3.92 17.73
CA PHE A 30 38.89 2.75 16.99
C PHE A 30 38.56 2.84 15.50
N ALA A 31 37.32 3.16 15.14
CA ALA A 31 36.87 3.25 13.76
C ALA A 31 37.61 4.36 13.00
N THR A 32 37.83 5.51 13.65
CA THR A 32 38.52 6.66 13.05
C THR A 32 39.99 6.38 12.84
N ALA A 33 40.67 5.79 13.83
CA ALA A 33 42.07 5.38 13.71
C ALA A 33 42.23 4.34 12.59
N THR A 34 41.38 3.32 12.59
CA THR A 34 41.38 2.27 11.56
C THR A 34 41.18 2.87 10.16
N CYS A 35 40.21 3.76 9.99
CA CYS A 35 39.94 4.39 8.70
C CYS A 35 41.13 5.23 8.19
N ARG A 36 41.76 6.03 9.07
CA ARG A 36 42.90 6.90 8.71
C ARG A 36 44.10 6.10 8.26
N ASP A 37 44.40 5.01 8.96
CA ASP A 37 45.58 4.20 8.71
C ASP A 37 45.33 3.10 7.67
N TRP A 38 44.08 2.89 7.23
CA TRP A 38 43.72 1.78 6.34
C TRP A 38 44.50 1.78 5.03
N LYS A 39 44.75 2.95 4.43
CA LYS A 39 45.51 3.06 3.18
C LYS A 39 46.97 2.63 3.31
N ILE A 40 47.50 2.62 4.54
CA ILE A 40 48.89 2.31 4.84
C ILE A 40 48.99 0.86 5.34
N ALA A 41 48.16 0.49 6.32
CA ALA A 41 48.24 -0.80 7.00
C ALA A 41 47.41 -1.90 6.35
N GLY A 42 46.28 -1.56 5.71
CA GLY A 42 45.32 -2.54 5.19
C GLY A 42 44.70 -3.43 6.28
N GLU A 43 44.78 -3.02 7.55
CA GLU A 43 44.37 -3.79 8.72
C GLU A 43 43.71 -2.89 9.78
N PRO A 44 42.87 -3.44 10.67
CA PRO A 44 42.30 -2.72 11.80
C PRO A 44 43.36 -2.13 12.74
N ALA A 45 43.07 -0.99 13.36
CA ALA A 45 44.00 -0.33 14.30
C ALA A 45 44.36 -1.23 15.49
N SER A 46 45.65 -1.22 15.88
CA SER A 46 46.19 -2.01 16.98
C SER A 46 45.71 -1.51 18.35
N GLY A 47 45.40 -2.42 19.28
CA GLY A 47 45.10 -2.08 20.68
C GLY A 47 43.63 -2.19 21.08
N PHE A 48 42.74 -2.53 20.14
CA PHE A 48 41.33 -2.78 20.42
C PHE A 48 41.01 -4.26 20.71
N THR A 49 41.92 -5.19 20.37
CA THR A 49 41.66 -6.63 20.42
C THR A 49 42.52 -7.35 21.45
N THR A 50 42.01 -8.46 21.96
CA THR A 50 42.77 -9.41 22.80
C THR A 50 43.08 -10.72 22.08
N GLY A 51 42.60 -10.91 20.85
CA GLY A 51 42.72 -12.14 20.08
C GLY A 51 42.99 -11.93 18.58
N ALA A 52 43.00 -13.04 17.83
CA ALA A 52 43.22 -13.05 16.39
C ALA A 52 42.02 -12.46 15.64
N ILE A 53 42.28 -11.66 14.60
CA ILE A 53 41.24 -11.06 13.77
C ILE A 53 40.78 -12.08 12.73
N VAL A 54 39.49 -12.44 12.75
CA VAL A 54 38.89 -13.34 11.76
C VAL A 54 38.35 -12.53 10.60
N LYS A 55 38.77 -12.86 9.37
CA LYS A 55 38.32 -12.17 8.16
C LYS A 55 37.35 -13.02 7.35
N SER A 56 36.35 -12.38 6.77
CA SER A 56 35.42 -13.01 5.83
C SER A 56 35.03 -12.03 4.73
N GLU A 57 34.75 -12.54 3.54
CA GLU A 57 34.29 -11.71 2.43
C GLU A 57 32.85 -11.27 2.64
N ILE A 58 32.56 -10.00 2.40
CA ILE A 58 31.20 -9.49 2.33
C ILE A 58 30.76 -9.62 0.88
N ARG A 59 29.73 -10.43 0.65
CA ARG A 59 29.20 -10.69 -0.69
C ARG A 59 27.81 -10.08 -0.84
N PHE A 60 27.61 -9.37 -1.95
CA PHE A 60 26.29 -8.93 -2.37
C PHE A 60 25.98 -9.59 -3.72
N ARG A 61 25.03 -10.52 -3.72
CA ARG A 61 24.85 -11.49 -4.81
C ARG A 61 26.18 -12.23 -5.07
N ASP A 62 26.61 -12.35 -6.31
CA ASP A 62 27.84 -13.07 -6.68
C ASP A 62 29.11 -12.21 -6.65
N ARG A 63 29.04 -10.98 -6.11
CA ARG A 63 30.17 -10.05 -6.06
C ARG A 63 30.67 -9.84 -4.64
N VAL A 64 31.98 -9.91 -4.45
CA VAL A 64 32.62 -9.44 -3.22
C VAL A 64 32.58 -7.92 -3.23
N VAL A 65 31.98 -7.35 -2.19
CA VAL A 65 31.79 -5.90 -2.01
C VAL A 65 32.60 -5.34 -0.83
N GLY A 66 33.31 -6.19 -0.10
CA GLY A 66 34.12 -5.77 1.02
C GLY A 66 34.67 -6.93 1.83
N ILE A 67 35.32 -6.61 2.94
CA ILE A 67 35.86 -7.56 3.90
C ILE A 67 35.31 -7.23 5.28
N ARG A 68 34.80 -8.24 5.97
CA ARG A 68 34.39 -8.20 7.37
C ARG A 68 35.51 -8.71 8.24
N HIS A 69 35.90 -7.92 9.22
CA HIS A 69 36.86 -8.26 10.26
C HIS A 69 36.09 -8.44 11.57
N ARG A 70 36.26 -9.59 12.22
CA ARG A 70 35.72 -9.90 13.55
C ARG A 70 36.82 -9.87 14.58
N LEU A 71 36.64 -9.03 15.60
CA LEU A 71 37.62 -8.69 16.62
C LEU A 71 37.03 -9.00 18.00
N GLU A 72 37.58 -9.99 18.71
CA GLU A 72 37.19 -10.28 20.10
C GLU A 72 37.83 -9.29 21.08
N LEU A 73 37.02 -8.84 22.03
CA LEU A 73 37.40 -7.90 23.09
C LEU A 73 37.75 -8.63 24.39
N ALA A 74 38.43 -7.92 25.29
CA ALA A 74 38.90 -8.46 26.58
C ALA A 74 37.77 -8.93 27.50
N ASP A 75 36.62 -8.27 27.40
CA ASP A 75 35.39 -8.55 28.13
C ASP A 75 34.49 -9.56 27.41
N LYS A 76 35.03 -10.26 26.39
CA LYS A 76 34.32 -11.18 25.49
C LYS A 76 33.27 -10.52 24.61
N GLY A 77 33.21 -9.19 24.56
CA GLY A 77 32.47 -8.50 23.52
C GLY A 77 33.07 -8.75 22.14
N LEU A 78 32.34 -8.35 21.09
CA LEU A 78 32.76 -8.51 19.70
C LEU A 78 32.64 -7.19 18.97
N VAL A 79 33.64 -6.88 18.14
CA VAL A 79 33.56 -5.79 17.15
C VAL A 79 33.60 -6.39 15.75
N GLU A 80 32.58 -6.09 14.96
CA GLU A 80 32.56 -6.35 13.53
C GLU A 80 32.89 -5.07 12.77
N LEU A 81 33.98 -5.08 12.01
CA LEU A 81 34.35 -4.01 11.08
C LEU A 81 34.15 -4.49 9.65
N ASP A 82 33.17 -3.89 8.96
CA ASP A 82 32.91 -4.08 7.55
C ASP A 82 33.57 -2.95 6.75
N VAL A 83 34.58 -3.30 5.95
CA VAL A 83 35.20 -2.37 5.00
C VAL A 83 34.60 -2.62 3.62
N ILE A 84 33.73 -1.71 3.20
CA ILE A 84 33.01 -1.79 1.93
C ILE A 84 33.81 -1.07 0.85
N GLU A 85 34.08 -1.78 -0.23
CA GLU A 85 34.90 -1.29 -1.33
C GLU A 85 34.08 -0.92 -2.56
N ARG A 86 34.51 0.12 -3.27
CA ARG A 86 34.02 0.49 -4.60
C ARG A 86 35.21 0.67 -5.53
N ALA A 87 35.19 -0.02 -6.66
CA ALA A 87 36.30 -0.03 -7.63
C ALA A 87 37.66 -0.41 -6.98
N GLY A 88 37.65 -1.34 -6.02
CA GLY A 88 38.85 -1.80 -5.31
C GLY A 88 39.45 -0.77 -4.34
N GLN A 89 38.66 0.23 -3.93
CA GLN A 89 39.06 1.21 -2.92
C GLN A 89 38.03 1.24 -1.78
N PRO A 90 38.46 1.34 -0.52
CA PRO A 90 37.56 1.52 0.62
C PRO A 90 36.69 2.76 0.42
N SER A 91 35.38 2.56 0.55
CA SER A 91 34.37 3.60 0.37
C SER A 91 33.59 3.90 1.65
N ARG A 92 33.52 2.92 2.56
CA ARG A 92 32.80 3.02 3.83
C ARG A 92 33.39 2.02 4.83
N PHE A 93 33.44 2.42 6.10
CA PHE A 93 33.84 1.59 7.23
C PHE A 93 32.65 1.51 8.18
N VAL A 94 32.07 0.32 8.38
CA VAL A 94 30.96 0.12 9.32
C VAL A 94 31.47 -0.69 10.49
N SER A 95 31.51 -0.09 11.67
CA SER A 95 31.92 -0.75 12.93
C SER A 95 30.69 -1.02 13.78
N SER A 96 30.47 -2.27 14.15
CA SER A 96 29.37 -2.68 15.03
C SER A 96 29.94 -3.35 16.27
N LEU A 97 29.54 -2.88 17.45
CA LEU A 97 29.89 -3.44 18.75
C LEU A 97 28.75 -4.32 19.27
N PHE A 98 29.11 -5.49 19.77
CA PHE A 98 28.23 -6.46 20.39
C PHE A 98 28.72 -6.81 21.80
N GLY A 99 27.79 -7.04 22.72
CA GLY A 99 28.07 -7.50 24.08
C GLY A 99 28.54 -8.96 24.15
N GLU A 100 28.83 -9.46 25.36
CA GLU A 100 29.29 -10.84 25.61
C GLU A 100 28.31 -11.90 25.05
N PHE A 101 27.01 -11.60 25.02
CA PHE A 101 25.98 -12.53 24.55
C PHE A 101 25.63 -12.34 23.07
N GLY A 102 26.38 -11.51 22.35
CA GLY A 102 26.14 -11.19 20.94
C GLY A 102 25.01 -10.18 20.71
N ASP A 103 24.55 -9.53 21.77
CA ASP A 103 23.55 -8.46 21.71
C ASP A 103 24.15 -7.20 21.05
N PRO A 104 23.52 -6.64 20.02
CA PRO A 104 24.01 -5.44 19.33
C PRO A 104 23.91 -4.20 20.23
N LEU A 105 25.00 -3.46 20.38
CA LEU A 105 25.08 -2.28 21.25
C LEU A 105 25.20 -0.98 20.47
N VAL A 106 26.24 -0.84 19.64
CA VAL A 106 26.53 0.40 18.90
C VAL A 106 26.90 0.09 17.45
N LEU A 107 26.42 0.90 16.51
CA LEU A 107 26.83 0.87 15.10
C LEU A 107 27.29 2.26 14.67
N LEU A 108 28.48 2.31 14.08
CA LEU A 108 29.05 3.51 13.47
C LEU A 108 29.36 3.25 12.00
N SER A 109 29.06 4.21 11.13
CA SER A 109 29.47 4.20 9.72
C SER A 109 30.30 5.44 9.42
N LEU A 110 31.53 5.25 8.97
CA LEU A 110 32.41 6.30 8.47
C LEU A 110 32.49 6.26 6.93
N SER A 111 32.63 7.42 6.29
CA SER A 111 32.99 7.53 4.87
C SER A 111 34.49 7.34 4.64
N ALA A 112 34.92 7.32 3.37
CA ALA A 112 36.32 7.13 2.99
C ALA A 112 37.28 8.24 3.46
N ASP A 113 36.74 9.41 3.83
CA ASP A 113 37.48 10.52 4.47
C ASP A 113 37.47 10.44 6.01
N CYS A 114 36.93 9.34 6.55
CA CYS A 114 36.81 9.07 7.98
C CYS A 114 35.89 10.03 8.74
N SER A 115 34.96 10.70 8.06
CA SER A 115 33.88 11.45 8.72
C SER A 115 32.72 10.53 9.11
N LEU A 116 32.13 10.78 10.28
CA LEU A 116 31.01 10.02 10.81
C LEU A 116 29.72 10.33 10.04
N GLN A 117 29.11 9.29 9.46
CA GLN A 117 27.91 9.39 8.64
C GLN A 117 26.66 8.90 9.37
N VAL A 118 26.79 7.82 10.14
CA VAL A 118 25.71 7.22 10.92
C VAL A 118 26.28 6.75 12.25
N ALA A 119 25.61 7.08 13.34
CA ALA A 119 25.84 6.50 14.65
C ALA A 119 24.49 6.09 15.25
N ARG A 120 24.38 4.84 15.70
CA ARG A 120 23.18 4.30 16.33
C ARG A 120 23.54 3.47 17.53
N GLU A 121 22.71 3.54 18.56
CA GLU A 121 22.85 2.78 19.80
C GLU A 121 21.55 2.05 20.09
N ILE A 122 21.63 0.84 20.64
CA ILE A 122 20.46 0.09 21.12
C ILE A 122 20.47 0.08 22.64
N ASN A 123 19.38 0.58 23.23
CA ASN A 123 19.19 0.55 24.66
C ASN A 123 18.59 -0.79 25.09
N HIS A 124 19.20 -1.41 26.10
CA HIS A 124 18.75 -2.67 26.68
C HIS A 124 18.24 -2.47 28.13
N THR A 125 17.29 -3.31 28.54
CA THR A 125 16.93 -3.47 29.95
C THR A 125 18.08 -4.13 30.73
N LEU A 126 18.01 -4.13 32.06
CA LEU A 126 18.96 -4.88 32.91
C LEU A 126 18.93 -6.39 32.64
N GLN A 127 17.83 -6.89 32.07
CA GLN A 127 17.64 -8.29 31.67
C GLN A 127 18.14 -8.56 30.23
N GLY A 128 18.70 -7.56 29.54
CA GLY A 128 19.25 -7.70 28.18
C GLY A 128 18.21 -7.60 27.06
N GLN A 129 16.98 -7.19 27.35
CA GLN A 129 15.94 -7.01 26.33
C GLN A 129 16.08 -5.66 25.64
N ALA A 130 16.06 -5.65 24.30
CA ALA A 130 16.16 -4.42 23.53
C ALA A 130 14.89 -3.57 23.60
N ILE A 131 15.06 -2.28 23.89
CA ILE A 131 13.98 -1.32 24.16
C ILE A 131 13.76 -0.43 22.94
N ASP A 132 14.83 0.20 22.46
CA ASP A 132 14.80 1.15 21.37
C ASP A 132 16.18 1.33 20.71
N ILE A 133 16.17 1.95 19.53
CA ILE A 133 17.38 2.34 18.79
C ILE A 133 17.45 3.86 18.74
N VAL A 134 18.47 4.43 19.35
CA VAL A 134 18.75 5.86 19.34
C VAL A 134 19.68 6.20 18.17
N THR A 135 19.42 7.30 17.48
CA THR A 135 20.38 7.87 16.51
C THR A 135 21.23 8.90 17.24
N LEU A 136 22.54 8.86 17.06
CA LEU A 136 23.47 9.80 17.68
C LEU A 136 23.98 10.82 16.65
N ASP A 137 24.33 12.02 17.10
CA ASP A 137 24.97 13.04 16.28
C ASP A 137 26.51 12.89 16.21
N SER A 138 27.21 13.90 15.68
CA SER A 138 28.67 13.90 15.54
C SER A 138 29.42 13.90 16.87
N GLU A 139 28.77 14.37 17.91
CA GLU A 139 29.24 14.45 19.28
C GLU A 139 28.82 13.21 20.10
N LEU A 140 28.16 12.25 19.44
CA LEU A 140 27.58 11.04 20.02
C LEU A 140 26.41 11.30 20.99
N GLU A 141 25.74 12.45 20.86
CA GLU A 141 24.57 12.78 21.65
C GLU A 141 23.27 12.29 20.96
N PRO A 142 22.26 11.81 21.72
CA PRO A 142 20.97 11.41 21.17
C PRO A 142 20.29 12.50 20.33
N LYS A 143 19.88 12.13 19.12
CA LYS A 143 19.23 13.01 18.15
C LYS A 143 17.91 12.44 17.65
N GLY A 144 16.84 13.19 17.87
CA GLY A 144 15.49 12.86 17.40
C GLY A 144 14.78 11.85 18.30
N GLU A 145 13.62 11.37 17.83
CA GLU A 145 12.85 10.34 18.54
C GLU A 145 13.48 8.95 18.34
N PRO A 146 13.50 8.10 19.37
CA PRO A 146 14.07 6.77 19.26
C PRO A 146 13.18 5.83 18.45
N ASP A 147 13.82 4.90 17.77
CA ASP A 147 13.18 3.81 17.06
C ASP A 147 12.82 2.70 18.05
N TRP A 148 11.60 2.75 18.58
CA TRP A 148 11.11 1.74 19.53
C TRP A 148 11.16 0.31 18.94
N LEU A 149 11.58 -0.63 19.78
CA LEU A 149 11.64 -2.06 19.48
C LEU A 149 10.52 -2.81 20.19
N ASN A 150 10.34 -2.56 21.50
CA ASN A 150 9.28 -3.18 22.29
C ASN A 150 8.77 -2.24 23.39
N PRO A 151 8.05 -1.15 23.01
CA PRO A 151 7.59 -0.17 23.98
C PRO A 151 6.43 -0.72 24.83
N PRO A 152 6.28 -0.30 26.09
CA PRO A 152 5.15 -0.72 26.89
C PRO A 152 3.82 -0.30 26.25
N LEU A 153 2.81 -1.16 26.39
CA LEU A 153 1.48 -0.87 25.88
C LEU A 153 0.80 0.24 26.71
N VAL A 154 0.43 1.33 26.05
CA VAL A 154 -0.42 2.37 26.63
C VAL A 154 -1.83 2.21 26.09
N PHE A 155 -2.79 2.01 26.99
CA PHE A 155 -4.20 1.86 26.63
C PHE A 155 -4.81 3.20 26.24
N ILE A 156 -5.38 3.28 25.04
CA ILE A 156 -6.13 4.45 24.58
C ILE A 156 -7.61 4.05 24.55
N GLU A 157 -8.41 4.67 25.42
CA GLU A 157 -9.85 4.38 25.51
C GLU A 157 -10.56 4.55 24.15
N ARG A 158 -11.49 3.63 23.86
CA ARG A 158 -12.44 3.77 22.76
C ARG A 158 -13.41 4.89 23.14
N GLY A 159 -13.21 6.10 22.60
CA GLY A 159 -14.09 7.24 22.93
C GLY A 159 -15.58 6.93 22.70
N PRO A 160 -16.50 7.45 23.54
CA PRO A 160 -17.93 7.07 23.52
C PRO A 160 -18.67 7.37 22.20
N ALA A 161 -18.13 8.26 21.36
CA ALA A 161 -18.67 8.58 20.04
C ALA A 161 -18.24 7.62 18.90
N LYS A 162 -17.33 6.67 19.18
CA LYS A 162 -16.82 5.67 18.23
C LYS A 162 -16.90 4.24 18.81
N ALA A 163 -17.96 3.92 19.55
CA ALA A 163 -18.33 2.52 19.72
C ALA A 163 -18.40 1.88 18.32
N LEU A 164 -17.84 0.68 18.16
CA LEU A 164 -17.97 -0.10 16.92
C LEU A 164 -19.48 -0.18 16.63
N LYS A 165 -19.96 0.55 15.61
CA LYS A 165 -21.37 0.44 15.21
C LYS A 165 -21.51 -0.91 14.53
N HIS A 166 -21.99 -1.89 15.28
CA HIS A 166 -22.27 -3.22 14.80
C HIS A 166 -23.56 -3.20 13.97
N PRO A 167 -23.59 -3.82 12.78
CA PRO A 167 -24.84 -4.20 12.16
C PRO A 167 -25.53 -5.28 13.02
N GLY A 168 -26.37 -4.87 13.97
CA GLY A 168 -27.10 -5.76 14.91
C GLY A 168 -26.35 -6.14 16.19
N ASP A 169 -26.95 -7.01 17.01
CA ASP A 169 -26.45 -7.48 18.32
C ASP A 169 -25.31 -8.53 18.23
N ASN A 170 -24.40 -8.42 17.26
CA ASN A 170 -23.31 -9.40 17.07
C ASN A 170 -21.98 -8.89 17.61
N ALA A 171 -21.23 -9.78 18.26
CA ALA A 171 -19.86 -9.54 18.70
C ALA A 171 -18.95 -9.11 17.53
N PRO A 172 -17.93 -8.27 17.77
CA PRO A 172 -16.99 -7.85 16.72
C PRO A 172 -16.29 -9.04 16.05
N VAL A 173 -16.09 -8.95 14.73
CA VAL A 173 -15.31 -9.95 13.99
C VAL A 173 -13.83 -9.70 14.28
N ARG A 174 -13.18 -10.70 14.88
CA ARG A 174 -11.73 -10.73 15.05
C ARG A 174 -11.05 -11.12 13.74
N VAL A 175 -10.12 -10.28 13.29
CA VAL A 175 -9.35 -10.49 12.07
C VAL A 175 -7.88 -10.44 12.44
N GLY A 176 -7.15 -11.50 12.11
CA GLY A 176 -5.73 -11.58 12.37
C GLY A 176 -4.93 -10.98 11.23
N MET A 177 -3.77 -10.42 11.56
CA MET A 177 -2.80 -9.97 10.58
C MET A 177 -1.40 -10.43 11.00
N VAL A 178 -0.78 -11.25 10.17
CA VAL A 178 0.58 -11.76 10.38
C VAL A 178 1.53 -10.87 9.59
N ASP A 179 2.34 -10.08 10.27
CA ASP A 179 3.26 -9.11 9.65
C ASP A 179 4.42 -8.77 10.61
N SER A 180 5.18 -7.71 10.38
CA SER A 180 6.28 -7.26 11.24
C SER A 180 5.86 -6.76 12.63
N GLY A 181 4.58 -6.89 12.98
CA GLY A 181 3.94 -6.29 14.16
C GLY A 181 3.16 -5.02 13.79
N VAL A 182 2.62 -4.30 14.76
CA VAL A 182 1.91 -3.03 14.54
C VAL A 182 2.39 -1.96 15.51
N ASN A 183 2.49 -0.70 15.07
CA ASN A 183 2.66 0.41 16.00
C ASN A 183 1.34 0.64 16.76
N TYR A 184 1.14 -0.13 17.84
CA TYR A 184 -0.01 -0.03 18.71
C TYR A 184 -0.06 1.26 19.52
N ARG A 185 0.90 2.19 19.38
CA ARG A 185 0.85 3.51 20.02
C ARG A 185 0.07 4.52 19.19
N LEU A 186 -0.21 4.23 17.90
CA LEU A 186 -1.05 5.08 17.06
C LEU A 186 -2.52 4.97 17.52
N PRO A 187 -3.21 6.08 17.85
CA PRO A 187 -4.61 6.06 18.26
C PRO A 187 -5.58 5.45 17.24
N GLU A 188 -5.23 5.50 15.96
CA GLU A 188 -5.98 4.92 14.84
C GLU A 188 -5.96 3.39 14.87
N ILE A 189 -4.85 2.80 15.35
CA ILE A 189 -4.67 1.36 15.49
C ILE A 189 -5.08 0.88 16.88
N ASN A 190 -4.57 1.51 17.95
CA ASN A 190 -4.76 1.07 19.35
C ASN A 190 -6.24 0.83 19.71
N ARG A 191 -7.12 1.74 19.28
CA ARG A 191 -8.56 1.69 19.57
C ARG A 191 -9.26 0.49 18.91
N ARG A 192 -8.65 -0.12 17.89
CA ARG A 192 -9.20 -1.22 17.10
C ARG A 192 -8.56 -2.57 17.39
N LEU A 193 -7.56 -2.61 18.26
CA LEU A 193 -6.96 -3.87 18.67
C LEU A 193 -7.96 -4.72 19.45
N ALA A 194 -7.93 -6.03 19.18
CA ALA A 194 -8.67 -7.04 19.92
C ALA A 194 -8.11 -7.16 21.32
N ARG A 195 -9.01 -7.23 22.30
CA ARG A 195 -8.67 -7.34 23.71
C ARG A 195 -9.50 -8.44 24.38
N ASP A 196 -8.95 -9.04 25.41
CA ASP A 196 -9.66 -9.98 26.27
C ASP A 196 -10.50 -9.26 27.35
N SER A 197 -11.08 -10.03 28.27
CA SER A 197 -11.88 -9.49 29.38
C SER A 197 -11.09 -8.67 30.38
N ASP A 198 -9.78 -8.89 30.47
CA ASP A 198 -8.86 -8.17 31.37
C ASP A 198 -8.24 -6.94 30.70
N GLY A 199 -8.57 -6.71 29.42
CA GLY A 199 -8.12 -5.59 28.62
C GLY A 199 -6.78 -5.82 27.91
N GLN A 200 -6.15 -6.98 28.08
CA GLN A 200 -4.88 -7.32 27.45
C GLN A 200 -5.04 -7.56 25.95
N LEU A 201 -3.95 -7.44 25.20
CA LEU A 201 -3.99 -7.72 23.76
C LEU A 201 -4.21 -9.20 23.52
N VAL A 202 -5.10 -9.52 22.59
CA VAL A 202 -5.25 -10.88 22.06
C VAL A 202 -4.15 -11.19 21.04
N GLY A 203 -3.51 -10.17 20.46
CA GLY A 203 -2.37 -10.35 19.56
C GLY A 203 -1.14 -10.87 20.31
N TYR A 204 -0.20 -11.47 19.57
CA TYR A 204 0.99 -12.06 20.18
C TYR A 204 2.22 -11.89 19.30
N ASP A 205 3.37 -11.66 19.93
CA ASP A 205 4.67 -11.56 19.29
C ASP A 205 5.35 -12.94 19.28
N PHE A 206 5.36 -13.63 18.14
CA PHE A 206 6.04 -14.91 18.03
C PHE A 206 7.54 -14.81 17.70
N TRP A 207 8.05 -13.58 17.52
CA TRP A 207 9.48 -13.29 17.42
C TRP A 207 10.07 -13.23 18.84
N ASP A 208 9.57 -12.32 19.67
CA ASP A 208 10.07 -12.07 21.04
C ASP A 208 9.39 -12.95 22.10
N MET A 209 8.31 -13.67 21.74
CA MET A 209 7.53 -14.54 22.62
C MET A 209 6.87 -13.80 23.78
N ASP A 210 6.22 -12.68 23.48
CA ASP A 210 5.49 -11.86 24.43
C ASP A 210 4.15 -11.33 23.86
N GLU A 211 3.42 -10.57 24.66
CA GLU A 211 2.10 -10.01 24.31
C GLU A 211 2.18 -8.66 23.56
N LEU A 212 3.37 -8.27 23.09
CA LEU A 212 3.66 -6.96 22.52
C LEU A 212 4.13 -7.06 21.06
N PRO A 213 3.24 -7.41 20.10
CA PRO A 213 3.59 -7.55 18.68
C PRO A 213 3.82 -6.18 18.02
N TYR A 214 4.90 -5.52 18.40
CA TYR A 214 5.26 -4.19 17.94
C TYR A 214 5.93 -4.26 16.56
N ASP A 215 5.71 -3.24 15.72
CA ASP A 215 6.20 -3.21 14.34
C ASP A 215 7.72 -2.98 14.26
N ALA A 216 8.54 -3.93 14.69
CA ALA A 216 9.98 -3.78 14.87
C ALA A 216 10.77 -4.87 14.16
N HIS A 217 10.46 -5.14 12.88
CA HIS A 217 11.20 -6.16 12.14
C HIS A 217 12.62 -5.67 11.76
N PRO A 218 13.69 -6.31 12.26
CA PRO A 218 15.04 -5.98 11.85
C PRO A 218 15.28 -6.44 10.41
N VAL A 219 15.98 -5.62 9.62
CA VAL A 219 16.41 -6.01 8.27
C VAL A 219 17.76 -6.74 8.32
N ASN A 220 18.68 -6.46 7.39
CA ASN A 220 20.02 -7.05 7.36
C ASN A 220 20.87 -6.78 8.63
N SER A 221 20.44 -5.87 9.50
CA SER A 221 21.11 -5.48 10.74
C SER A 221 20.05 -5.13 11.79
N GLY A 222 20.31 -5.50 13.05
CA GLY A 222 19.45 -5.15 14.18
C GLY A 222 19.32 -3.65 14.44
N PHE A 223 20.20 -2.83 13.85
CA PHE A 223 20.17 -1.38 13.97
C PHE A 223 19.22 -0.70 12.97
N PHE A 224 18.56 -1.43 12.08
CA PHE A 224 17.65 -0.84 11.08
C PHE A 224 16.37 -1.67 11.00
N LEU A 225 15.25 -0.97 10.93
CA LEU A 225 13.93 -1.57 11.06
C LEU A 225 13.11 -1.36 9.79
N GLN A 226 12.40 -2.39 9.38
CA GLN A 226 11.33 -2.30 8.40
C GLN A 226 10.00 -2.23 9.13
N ARG A 227 9.25 -1.15 8.90
CA ARG A 227 7.93 -0.89 9.51
C ARG A 227 6.81 -1.24 8.53
N HIS A 228 6.60 -2.52 8.26
CA HIS A 228 5.66 -2.96 7.21
C HIS A 228 4.23 -3.11 7.75
N GLY A 229 4.09 -3.79 8.88
CA GLY A 229 2.80 -4.12 9.49
C GLY A 229 1.95 -2.92 9.91
N THR A 230 2.54 -1.80 10.32
CA THR A 230 1.75 -0.59 10.60
C THR A 230 1.03 -0.06 9.36
N ARG A 231 1.68 -0.14 8.18
CA ARG A 231 1.09 0.32 6.92
C ARG A 231 -0.02 -0.61 6.44
N THR A 232 0.17 -1.92 6.53
CA THR A 232 -0.86 -2.92 6.16
C THR A 232 -2.05 -2.86 7.13
N ALA A 233 -1.80 -2.79 8.44
CA ALA A 233 -2.85 -2.65 9.47
C ALA A 233 -3.68 -1.38 9.27
N SER A 234 -3.05 -0.24 9.01
CA SER A 234 -3.77 1.02 8.85
C SER A 234 -4.70 1.02 7.63
N LEU A 235 -4.29 0.41 6.52
CA LEU A 235 -5.14 0.22 5.35
C LEU A 235 -6.30 -0.75 5.64
N LEU A 236 -6.01 -1.89 6.26
CA LEU A 236 -7.01 -2.88 6.64
C LEU A 236 -8.09 -2.27 7.56
N LEU A 237 -7.67 -1.53 8.60
CA LEU A 237 -8.58 -0.87 9.54
C LEU A 237 -9.38 0.29 8.92
N ARG A 238 -8.83 0.93 7.88
CA ARG A 238 -9.53 1.96 7.11
C ARG A 238 -10.66 1.35 6.27
N GLU A 239 -10.42 0.22 5.63
CA GLU A 239 -11.40 -0.44 4.76
C GLU A 239 -12.39 -1.34 5.53
N ALA A 240 -12.03 -1.80 6.72
CA ALA A 240 -12.91 -2.56 7.61
C ALA A 240 -12.96 -1.94 9.03
N PRO A 241 -13.53 -0.73 9.21
CA PRO A 241 -13.51 -0.03 10.49
C PRO A 241 -14.41 -0.65 11.57
N ALA A 242 -15.02 -1.81 11.37
CA ALA A 242 -15.90 -2.46 12.34
C ALA A 242 -15.32 -3.76 12.93
N ILE A 243 -14.06 -4.10 12.60
CA ILE A 243 -13.38 -5.29 13.12
C ILE A 243 -12.68 -5.01 14.44
N GLU A 244 -12.24 -6.10 15.07
CA GLU A 244 -11.14 -6.09 16.04
C GLU A 244 -9.90 -6.75 15.42
N LEU A 245 -8.80 -5.99 15.34
CA LEU A 245 -7.54 -6.46 14.77
C LEU A 245 -6.75 -7.26 15.80
N VAL A 246 -6.36 -8.48 15.44
CA VAL A 246 -5.44 -9.32 16.21
C VAL A 246 -4.07 -9.30 15.53
N PRO A 247 -3.12 -8.47 15.98
CA PRO A 247 -1.78 -8.41 15.38
C PRO A 247 -0.95 -9.63 15.79
N TYR A 248 -0.27 -10.23 14.82
CA TYR A 248 0.74 -11.26 15.05
C TYR A 248 2.05 -10.83 14.42
N ARG A 249 3.12 -10.73 15.23
CA ARG A 249 4.46 -10.59 14.68
C ARG A 249 4.97 -11.97 14.29
N TYR A 250 5.34 -12.12 13.02
CA TYR A 250 5.68 -13.44 12.47
C TYR A 250 6.99 -13.99 13.10
N PRO A 251 7.10 -15.32 13.25
CA PRO A 251 8.17 -15.96 13.99
C PRO A 251 9.45 -16.12 13.17
N ARG A 252 10.07 -15.05 12.67
CA ARG A 252 11.47 -15.18 12.25
C ARG A 252 12.39 -15.04 13.48
N PRO A 253 13.59 -15.62 13.45
CA PRO A 253 14.08 -16.54 12.43
C PRO A 253 13.47 -17.96 12.49
N ASP A 254 12.76 -18.33 13.57
CA ASP A 254 12.24 -19.68 13.80
C ASP A 254 10.81 -19.91 13.24
N MET A 255 10.72 -20.10 11.92
CA MET A 255 9.43 -20.27 11.24
C MET A 255 8.66 -21.54 11.64
N SER A 256 9.27 -22.46 12.41
CA SER A 256 8.57 -23.65 12.92
C SER A 256 7.40 -23.27 13.84
N ARG A 257 7.44 -22.09 14.48
CA ARG A 257 6.38 -21.56 15.35
C ARG A 257 5.14 -21.07 14.61
N MET A 258 5.14 -21.06 13.27
CA MET A 258 3.93 -20.76 12.50
C MET A 258 2.76 -21.68 12.86
N GLN A 259 3.03 -22.92 13.29
CA GLN A 259 1.99 -23.80 13.81
C GLN A 259 1.34 -23.23 15.07
N ALA A 260 2.14 -22.86 16.08
CA ALA A 260 1.64 -22.26 17.32
C ALA A 260 0.89 -20.95 17.07
N LEU A 261 1.31 -20.15 16.09
CA LEU A 261 0.60 -18.93 15.67
C LEU A 261 -0.80 -19.24 15.15
N VAL A 262 -0.93 -20.22 14.26
CA VAL A 262 -2.25 -20.60 13.70
C VAL A 262 -3.15 -21.21 14.77
N GLU A 263 -2.60 -22.06 15.65
CA GLU A 263 -3.33 -22.64 16.79
C GLU A 263 -3.82 -21.53 17.75
N HIS A 264 -2.95 -20.59 18.10
CA HIS A 264 -3.30 -19.44 18.93
C HIS A 264 -4.38 -18.55 18.29
N ALA A 265 -4.32 -18.35 16.97
CA ALA A 265 -5.37 -17.64 16.24
C ALA A 265 -6.72 -18.38 16.29
N ALA A 266 -6.71 -19.70 16.13
CA ALA A 266 -7.90 -20.54 16.23
C ALA A 266 -8.53 -20.47 17.63
N ASP A 267 -7.72 -20.61 18.68
CA ASP A 267 -8.15 -20.55 20.08
C ASP A 267 -8.77 -19.18 20.43
N ASN A 268 -8.28 -18.12 19.79
CA ASN A 268 -8.78 -16.75 19.94
C ASN A 268 -9.90 -16.37 18.96
N GLN A 269 -10.52 -17.35 18.31
CA GLN A 269 -11.68 -17.18 17.40
C GLN A 269 -11.39 -16.30 16.19
N VAL A 270 -10.13 -16.25 15.74
CA VAL A 270 -9.75 -15.60 14.48
C VAL A 270 -10.09 -16.53 13.32
N THR A 271 -11.00 -16.10 12.43
CA THR A 271 -11.41 -16.89 11.27
C THR A 271 -10.90 -16.35 9.93
N ILE A 272 -10.21 -15.20 9.94
CA ILE A 272 -9.61 -14.58 8.77
C ILE A 272 -8.22 -14.08 9.16
N LEU A 273 -7.18 -14.50 8.44
CA LEU A 273 -5.79 -14.11 8.64
C LEU A 273 -5.23 -13.49 7.35
N GLY A 274 -4.91 -12.19 7.40
CA GLY A 274 -4.13 -11.53 6.36
C GLY A 274 -2.63 -11.79 6.54
N MET A 275 -1.97 -12.26 5.50
CA MET A 275 -0.55 -12.64 5.50
C MET A 275 0.20 -11.97 4.34
N PRO A 276 0.51 -10.67 4.45
CA PRO A 276 1.29 -9.93 3.45
C PRO A 276 2.80 -10.22 3.52
N LEU A 277 3.17 -11.52 3.63
CA LEU A 277 4.54 -12.00 3.72
C LEU A 277 4.72 -13.29 2.90
N GLY A 278 5.97 -13.61 2.58
CA GLY A 278 6.34 -14.86 1.92
C GLY A 278 7.85 -15.06 1.85
N SER A 279 8.28 -16.22 1.38
CA SER A 279 9.69 -16.51 1.09
C SER A 279 9.85 -17.55 -0.01
N ASN A 280 11.07 -17.62 -0.57
CA ASN A 280 11.43 -18.59 -1.61
C ASN A 280 11.83 -19.97 -1.05
N ARG A 281 11.82 -20.14 0.28
CA ARG A 281 12.21 -21.36 0.99
C ARG A 281 10.95 -22.12 1.40
N GLN A 282 10.70 -23.27 0.79
CA GLN A 282 9.53 -24.09 1.10
C GLN A 282 9.61 -24.69 2.50
N GLU A 283 10.81 -25.07 2.92
CA GLU A 283 11.07 -25.71 4.22
C GLU A 283 10.67 -24.83 5.41
N ASP A 284 10.65 -23.51 5.24
CA ASP A 284 10.24 -22.55 6.26
C ASP A 284 8.70 -22.65 6.54
N TRP A 285 7.90 -23.24 5.64
CA TRP A 285 6.43 -23.20 5.70
C TRP A 285 5.75 -24.53 6.03
N GLY A 286 6.51 -25.60 6.34
CA GLY A 286 5.94 -26.91 6.67
C GLY A 286 4.99 -26.87 7.87
N SER A 287 5.38 -26.18 8.96
CA SER A 287 4.53 -26.01 10.15
C SER A 287 3.25 -25.21 9.85
N PHE A 288 3.36 -24.16 9.02
CA PHE A 288 2.19 -23.41 8.58
C PHE A 288 1.24 -24.29 7.75
N GLN A 289 1.75 -25.04 6.77
CA GLN A 289 0.95 -25.91 5.91
C GLN A 289 0.19 -26.94 6.74
N HIS A 290 0.84 -27.57 7.72
CA HIS A 290 0.22 -28.54 8.62
C HIS A 290 -0.93 -27.91 9.41
N ALA A 291 -0.69 -26.79 10.08
CA ALA A 291 -1.70 -26.11 10.88
C ALA A 291 -2.85 -25.54 10.03
N ALA A 292 -2.55 -24.87 8.91
CA ALA A 292 -3.58 -24.33 8.01
C ALA A 292 -4.51 -25.44 7.47
N SER A 293 -3.98 -26.63 7.18
CA SER A 293 -4.77 -27.80 6.78
C SER A 293 -5.69 -28.33 7.90
N ALA A 294 -5.22 -28.27 9.15
CA ALA A 294 -6.00 -28.70 10.32
C ALA A 294 -7.10 -27.71 10.72
N HIS A 295 -7.05 -26.47 10.21
CA HIS A 295 -8.00 -25.40 10.50
C HIS A 295 -8.75 -24.90 9.24
N PRO A 296 -9.54 -25.76 8.55
CA PRO A 296 -10.23 -25.41 7.30
C PRO A 296 -11.29 -24.30 7.47
N GLN A 297 -11.67 -23.96 8.70
CA GLN A 297 -12.57 -22.86 9.02
C GLN A 297 -11.91 -21.48 8.93
N ILE A 298 -10.57 -21.40 9.02
CA ILE A 298 -9.81 -20.16 8.96
C ILE A 298 -9.44 -19.87 7.51
N LEU A 299 -9.77 -18.67 7.04
CA LEU A 299 -9.37 -18.17 5.73
C LEU A 299 -8.01 -17.48 5.83
N PHE A 300 -7.04 -17.92 5.04
CA PHE A 300 -5.73 -17.31 4.93
C PHE A 300 -5.64 -16.51 3.62
N ILE A 301 -5.36 -15.21 3.70
CA ILE A 301 -5.21 -14.35 2.53
C ILE A 301 -3.74 -14.00 2.38
N VAL A 302 -3.09 -14.50 1.34
CA VAL A 302 -1.64 -14.56 1.19
C VAL A 302 -1.18 -13.69 0.02
N SER A 303 -0.03 -13.03 0.20
CA SER A 303 0.60 -12.23 -0.86
C SER A 303 1.32 -13.11 -1.88
N ALA A 304 1.14 -12.83 -3.18
CA ALA A 304 1.93 -13.44 -4.24
C ALA A 304 3.41 -13.00 -4.23
N GLY A 305 3.76 -11.89 -3.56
CA GLY A 305 5.10 -11.31 -3.55
C GLY A 305 5.30 -10.20 -4.59
N ASN A 306 6.48 -9.56 -4.57
CA ASN A 306 6.81 -8.36 -5.35
C ASN A 306 8.20 -8.44 -6.02
N ASP A 307 8.50 -9.56 -6.69
CA ASP A 307 9.76 -9.81 -7.40
C ASP A 307 9.63 -9.75 -8.94
N GLY A 308 8.45 -9.44 -9.47
CA GLY A 308 8.19 -9.31 -10.92
C GLY A 308 8.31 -10.63 -11.66
N ARG A 309 7.77 -11.73 -11.10
CA ARG A 309 7.90 -13.06 -11.70
C ARG A 309 6.62 -13.90 -11.62
N ASP A 310 6.56 -14.87 -12.54
CA ASP A 310 5.63 -15.99 -12.49
C ASP A 310 6.00 -16.95 -11.35
N ILE A 311 5.07 -17.18 -10.41
CA ILE A 311 5.25 -18.08 -9.28
C ILE A 311 4.76 -19.51 -9.56
N ASP A 312 4.12 -19.76 -10.70
CA ASP A 312 3.89 -21.13 -11.18
C ASP A 312 5.23 -21.75 -11.63
N ASP A 313 6.15 -20.93 -12.16
CA ASP A 313 7.50 -21.33 -12.54
C ASP A 313 8.53 -21.17 -11.39
N ARG A 314 8.43 -20.09 -10.61
CA ARG A 314 9.40 -19.73 -9.55
C ARG A 314 8.65 -19.48 -8.23
N PRO A 315 8.35 -20.54 -7.46
CA PRO A 315 7.38 -20.50 -6.37
C PRO A 315 7.74 -19.54 -5.25
N VAL A 316 6.71 -19.02 -4.59
CA VAL A 316 6.79 -18.23 -3.35
C VAL A 316 5.88 -18.91 -2.34
N TYR A 317 6.37 -19.15 -1.14
CA TYR A 317 5.59 -19.79 -0.07
C TYR A 317 5.16 -18.75 0.96
N PRO A 318 3.91 -18.84 1.48
CA PRO A 318 2.97 -19.94 1.32
C PRO A 318 2.05 -19.83 0.08
N ALA A 319 2.26 -18.83 -0.79
CA ALA A 319 1.39 -18.60 -1.96
C ALA A 319 1.30 -19.80 -2.92
N SER A 320 2.35 -20.62 -3.04
CA SER A 320 2.35 -21.82 -3.88
C SER A 320 1.93 -23.10 -3.13
N LEU A 321 1.35 -23.00 -1.92
CA LEU A 321 0.78 -24.16 -1.22
C LEU A 321 -0.64 -24.47 -1.73
N ASP A 322 -0.90 -25.74 -2.05
CA ASP A 322 -2.21 -26.22 -2.47
C ASP A 322 -3.13 -26.48 -1.27
N LEU A 323 -3.77 -25.43 -0.76
CA LEU A 323 -4.71 -25.47 0.36
C LEU A 323 -6.00 -24.73 0.04
N ALA A 324 -7.15 -25.40 0.20
CA ALA A 324 -8.46 -24.87 -0.17
C ALA A 324 -8.93 -23.65 0.65
N ASN A 325 -8.28 -23.38 1.80
CA ASN A 325 -8.55 -22.23 2.66
C ASN A 325 -7.47 -21.14 2.56
N ILE A 326 -6.62 -21.18 1.53
CA ILE A 326 -5.75 -20.07 1.13
C ILE A 326 -6.40 -19.34 -0.07
N ILE A 327 -6.38 -18.01 -0.03
CA ILE A 327 -6.59 -17.16 -1.21
C ILE A 327 -5.32 -16.35 -1.43
N VAL A 328 -4.74 -16.47 -2.62
CA VAL A 328 -3.53 -15.76 -3.02
C VAL A 328 -3.91 -14.54 -3.85
N VAL A 329 -3.36 -13.38 -3.51
CA VAL A 329 -3.65 -12.14 -4.23
C VAL A 329 -2.39 -11.42 -4.69
N THR A 330 -2.54 -10.71 -5.79
CA THR A 330 -1.55 -9.78 -6.32
C THR A 330 -2.14 -8.41 -6.62
N SER A 331 -1.29 -7.39 -6.75
CA SER A 331 -1.74 -6.03 -7.01
C SER A 331 -1.95 -5.81 -8.51
N ALA A 332 -3.02 -5.09 -8.85
CA ALA A 332 -3.37 -4.73 -10.21
C ALA A 332 -3.08 -3.26 -10.52
N ASP A 333 -2.66 -2.99 -11.75
CA ASP A 333 -2.60 -1.64 -12.31
C ASP A 333 -3.97 -1.18 -12.84
N ASP A 334 -4.00 0.02 -13.42
CA ASP A 334 -5.22 0.61 -13.97
C ASP A 334 -5.73 -0.11 -15.23
N PHE A 335 -4.93 -0.98 -15.84
CA PHE A 335 -5.26 -1.73 -17.05
C PHE A 335 -5.69 -3.17 -16.76
N VAL A 336 -5.92 -3.51 -15.49
CA VAL A 336 -6.32 -4.85 -15.05
C VAL A 336 -5.22 -5.87 -15.36
N GLN A 337 -3.97 -5.48 -15.15
CA GLN A 337 -2.79 -6.32 -15.28
C GLN A 337 -2.01 -6.35 -13.96
N PRO A 338 -1.13 -7.34 -13.72
CA PRO A 338 -0.23 -7.31 -12.58
C PRO A 338 0.56 -6.00 -12.56
N ALA A 339 0.56 -5.30 -11.43
CA ALA A 339 1.29 -4.06 -11.28
C ALA A 339 2.80 -4.28 -11.34
N GLU A 340 3.55 -3.20 -11.57
CA GLU A 340 5.00 -3.26 -11.71
C GLU A 340 5.66 -3.97 -10.51
N ARG A 341 6.57 -4.91 -10.80
CA ARG A 341 7.29 -5.75 -9.83
C ARG A 341 6.41 -6.72 -9.04
N THR A 342 5.09 -6.77 -9.23
CA THR A 342 4.28 -7.79 -8.54
C THR A 342 4.46 -9.16 -9.18
N ASN A 343 4.26 -10.22 -8.41
CA ASN A 343 4.26 -11.57 -8.92
C ASN A 343 2.88 -11.96 -9.47
N TRP A 344 2.85 -12.93 -10.39
CA TRP A 344 1.63 -13.50 -10.96
C TRP A 344 1.74 -15.02 -11.05
N GLY A 345 0.63 -15.70 -11.38
CA GLY A 345 0.60 -17.15 -11.52
C GLY A 345 -0.81 -17.57 -11.90
N ARG A 346 -0.98 -18.14 -13.09
CA ARG A 346 -2.30 -18.49 -13.63
C ARG A 346 -2.95 -19.63 -12.81
N ILE A 347 -2.15 -20.41 -12.09
CA ILE A 347 -2.59 -21.47 -11.20
C ILE A 347 -2.50 -21.01 -9.75
N SER A 348 -1.36 -20.46 -9.33
CA SER A 348 -1.06 -20.22 -7.90
C SER A 348 -1.59 -18.89 -7.35
N VAL A 349 -2.04 -17.95 -8.19
CA VAL A 349 -2.57 -16.65 -7.74
C VAL A 349 -4.05 -16.57 -8.10
N ASP A 350 -4.92 -16.26 -7.13
CA ASP A 350 -6.36 -16.24 -7.37
C ASP A 350 -6.87 -14.94 -7.98
N TYR A 351 -6.56 -13.81 -7.35
CA TYR A 351 -7.15 -12.53 -7.73
C TYR A 351 -6.13 -11.43 -7.97
N LEU A 352 -6.39 -10.65 -9.02
CA LEU A 352 -5.90 -9.29 -9.18
C LEU A 352 -6.75 -8.34 -8.34
N VAL A 353 -6.11 -7.50 -7.53
CA VAL A 353 -6.78 -6.53 -6.66
C VAL A 353 -6.06 -5.18 -6.81
N PRO A 354 -6.73 -4.06 -7.11
CA PRO A 354 -6.05 -2.77 -7.20
C PRO A 354 -5.40 -2.40 -5.87
N ALA A 355 -4.09 -2.23 -5.84
CA ALA A 355 -3.40 -1.85 -4.61
C ALA A 355 -2.20 -0.94 -4.87
N GLU A 356 -2.25 -0.20 -5.98
CA GLU A 356 -1.23 0.77 -6.36
C GLU A 356 -1.57 2.18 -5.89
N ARG A 357 -0.60 2.86 -5.27
CA ARG A 357 -0.72 4.24 -4.75
C ARG A 357 -1.93 4.43 -3.80
N VAL A 358 -2.29 3.38 -3.07
CA VAL A 358 -3.34 3.45 -2.05
C VAL A 358 -2.83 4.21 -0.84
N SER A 359 -3.72 4.93 -0.16
CA SER A 359 -3.35 5.76 1.00
C SER A 359 -3.43 4.93 2.28
N ALA A 360 -2.40 5.05 3.11
CA ALA A 360 -2.23 4.34 4.38
C ALA A 360 -1.45 5.23 5.36
N LEU A 361 -1.41 4.84 6.63
CA LEU A 361 -0.56 5.51 7.61
C LEU A 361 0.83 4.86 7.65
N ASP A 362 1.88 5.68 7.67
CA ASP A 362 3.22 5.20 7.99
C ASP A 362 3.39 4.96 9.50
N TYR A 363 4.59 4.54 9.90
CA TYR A 363 4.91 4.26 11.30
C TYR A 363 4.70 5.46 12.24
N SER A 364 4.85 6.69 11.73
CA SER A 364 4.65 7.92 12.50
C SER A 364 3.19 8.33 12.62
N GLY A 365 2.29 7.68 11.87
CA GLY A 365 0.89 8.06 11.75
C GLY A 365 0.62 9.10 10.66
N SER A 366 1.61 9.39 9.80
CA SER A 366 1.45 10.30 8.67
C SER A 366 0.87 9.58 7.46
N GLU A 367 0.05 10.28 6.67
CA GLU A 367 -0.47 9.72 5.41
C GLU A 367 0.66 9.48 4.41
N THR A 368 0.66 8.29 3.82
CA THR A 368 1.62 7.88 2.80
C THR A 368 0.92 7.12 1.67
N ARG A 369 1.63 6.94 0.55
CA ARG A 369 1.17 6.18 -0.61
C ARG A 369 1.92 4.86 -0.67
N VAL A 370 1.18 3.77 -0.75
CA VAL A 370 1.72 2.41 -0.73
C VAL A 370 1.25 1.60 -1.94
N SER A 371 2.05 0.61 -2.32
CA SER A 371 1.91 -0.17 -3.56
C SER A 371 2.36 -1.62 -3.36
N GLY A 372 1.76 -2.56 -4.08
CA GLY A 372 2.18 -3.96 -4.13
C GLY A 372 1.21 -4.96 -3.48
N SER A 373 1.51 -6.25 -3.66
CA SER A 373 0.66 -7.38 -3.25
C SER A 373 0.36 -7.44 -1.73
N SER A 374 1.24 -6.90 -0.88
CA SER A 374 0.99 -6.74 0.56
C SER A 374 -0.26 -5.92 0.87
N TYR A 375 -0.52 -4.90 0.06
CA TYR A 375 -1.68 -4.03 0.25
C TYR A 375 -2.92 -4.63 -0.41
N ALA A 376 -2.77 -5.40 -1.50
CA ALA A 376 -3.85 -6.26 -2.02
C ALA A 376 -4.37 -7.24 -0.96
N VAL A 377 -3.47 -7.86 -0.18
CA VAL A 377 -3.84 -8.70 0.99
C VAL A 377 -4.65 -7.91 2.01
N SER A 378 -4.21 -6.69 2.36
CA SER A 378 -4.91 -5.85 3.34
C SER A 378 -6.34 -5.51 2.89
N ARG A 379 -6.50 -5.15 1.60
CA ARG A 379 -7.80 -4.82 1.00
C ARG A 379 -8.72 -6.04 0.91
N LEU A 380 -8.22 -7.20 0.45
CA LEU A 380 -9.04 -8.41 0.39
C LEU A 380 -9.40 -8.93 1.79
N THR A 381 -8.49 -8.80 2.76
CA THR A 381 -8.76 -9.12 4.17
C THR A 381 -9.89 -8.25 4.73
N ALA A 382 -9.87 -6.96 4.43
CA ALA A 382 -10.96 -6.06 4.79
C ALA A 382 -12.29 -6.43 4.12
N LEU A 383 -12.29 -6.77 2.82
CA LEU A 383 -13.48 -7.25 2.11
C LEU A 383 -14.04 -8.54 2.74
N ALA A 384 -13.18 -9.54 2.99
CA ALA A 384 -13.58 -10.79 3.63
C ALA A 384 -14.17 -10.56 5.03
N ALA A 385 -13.60 -9.63 5.80
CA ALA A 385 -14.14 -9.25 7.09
C ALA A 385 -15.52 -8.59 7.01
N ARG A 386 -15.75 -7.72 6.02
CA ARG A 386 -17.07 -7.12 5.76
C ARG A 386 -18.12 -8.17 5.40
N LEU A 387 -17.76 -9.12 4.52
CA LEU A 387 -18.63 -10.26 4.18
C LEU A 387 -18.98 -11.10 5.42
N LYS A 388 -18.00 -11.38 6.28
CA LYS A 388 -18.21 -12.09 7.56
C LYS A 388 -19.08 -11.30 8.53
N MET A 389 -18.99 -9.98 8.59
CA MET A 389 -19.87 -9.15 9.42
C MET A 389 -21.32 -9.16 8.91
N GLU A 390 -21.52 -9.14 7.59
CA GLU A 390 -22.85 -9.28 6.98
C GLU A 390 -23.45 -10.68 7.24
N ARG A 391 -22.59 -11.70 7.31
CA ARG A 391 -22.97 -13.11 7.49
C ARG A 391 -22.09 -13.79 8.55
N PRO A 392 -22.34 -13.57 9.86
CA PRO A 392 -21.47 -14.06 10.95
C PRO A 392 -21.25 -15.58 10.97
N GLY A 393 -22.16 -16.37 10.41
CA GLY A 393 -22.03 -17.83 10.30
C GLY A 393 -21.06 -18.32 9.21
N TRP A 394 -20.63 -17.47 8.28
CA TRP A 394 -19.81 -17.89 7.13
C TRP A 394 -18.42 -18.36 7.55
N LYS A 395 -17.99 -19.50 7.00
CA LYS A 395 -16.61 -20.01 7.15
C LYS A 395 -15.77 -19.62 5.94
N ALA A 396 -14.48 -19.98 5.95
CA ALA A 396 -13.56 -19.75 4.84
C ALA A 396 -14.17 -20.14 3.48
N ALA A 397 -14.69 -21.36 3.36
CA ALA A 397 -15.30 -21.85 2.12
C ALA A 397 -16.51 -21.03 1.63
N ASP A 398 -17.31 -20.44 2.54
CA ASP A 398 -18.45 -19.61 2.16
C ASP A 398 -18.00 -18.25 1.62
N ILE A 399 -16.99 -17.65 2.27
CA ILE A 399 -16.38 -16.40 1.81
C ILE A 399 -15.70 -16.60 0.46
N THR A 400 -14.90 -17.66 0.29
CA THR A 400 -14.24 -17.99 -0.99
C THR A 400 -15.27 -18.18 -2.11
N ARG A 401 -16.35 -18.92 -1.84
CA ARG A 401 -17.45 -19.10 -2.80
C ARG A 401 -18.13 -17.79 -3.15
N GLU A 402 -18.35 -16.90 -2.17
CA GLU A 402 -18.95 -15.60 -2.44
C GLU A 402 -18.04 -14.72 -3.31
N LEU A 403 -16.74 -14.71 -3.04
CA LEU A 403 -15.77 -14.00 -3.87
C LEU A 403 -15.76 -14.55 -5.30
N LEU A 404 -15.79 -15.87 -5.46
CA LEU A 404 -15.90 -16.49 -6.78
C LEU A 404 -17.23 -16.17 -7.49
N ASN A 405 -18.35 -16.15 -6.75
CA ASN A 405 -19.65 -15.80 -7.34
C ASN A 405 -19.71 -14.35 -7.81
N ARG A 406 -19.08 -13.42 -7.08
CA ARG A 406 -19.09 -11.98 -7.41
C ARG A 406 -18.02 -11.60 -8.44
N TYR A 407 -16.89 -12.28 -8.44
CA TYR A 407 -15.68 -11.84 -9.17
C TYR A 407 -15.04 -12.95 -10.02
N GLY A 408 -15.61 -14.15 -10.05
CA GLY A 408 -15.24 -15.17 -11.03
C GLY A 408 -15.56 -14.67 -12.44
N ASP A 409 -14.58 -14.70 -13.34
CA ASP A 409 -14.69 -14.27 -14.75
C ASP A 409 -14.82 -12.76 -15.02
N SER A 410 -14.55 -11.89 -14.06
CA SER A 410 -14.77 -10.44 -14.15
C SER A 410 -13.84 -9.63 -15.09
N SER A 411 -12.89 -10.26 -15.81
CA SER A 411 -12.19 -9.63 -16.94
C SER A 411 -11.45 -10.68 -17.79
N PRO A 412 -11.73 -10.81 -19.10
CA PRO A 412 -11.11 -11.84 -19.95
C PRO A 412 -9.59 -11.87 -19.92
N GLY A 413 -8.90 -10.74 -19.79
CA GLY A 413 -7.43 -10.74 -19.73
C GLY A 413 -6.84 -10.86 -18.32
N ALA A 414 -7.63 -10.78 -17.24
CA ALA A 414 -7.14 -11.12 -15.90
C ALA A 414 -6.76 -12.61 -15.82
N ARG A 415 -7.53 -13.49 -16.48
CA ARG A 415 -7.28 -14.94 -16.57
C ARG A 415 -5.97 -15.31 -17.28
N ASN A 416 -5.32 -14.37 -17.95
CA ASN A 416 -3.98 -14.59 -18.49
C ASN A 416 -2.91 -14.59 -17.39
N TRP A 417 -3.21 -14.03 -16.23
CA TRP A 417 -2.25 -13.78 -15.15
C TRP A 417 -2.60 -14.48 -13.84
N VAL A 418 -3.90 -14.70 -13.56
CA VAL A 418 -4.40 -15.25 -12.30
C VAL A 418 -5.53 -16.25 -12.54
N SER A 419 -5.79 -17.10 -11.55
CA SER A 419 -6.70 -18.24 -11.61
C SER A 419 -8.17 -17.83 -11.56
N SER A 420 -8.57 -16.85 -10.76
CA SER A 420 -9.98 -16.59 -10.42
C SER A 420 -10.54 -15.27 -10.98
N GLY A 421 -9.71 -14.26 -11.21
CA GLY A 421 -10.11 -13.05 -11.94
C GLY A 421 -9.71 -11.75 -11.26
N TYR A 422 -10.55 -10.73 -11.39
CA TYR A 422 -10.24 -9.36 -10.96
C TYR A 422 -11.31 -8.81 -9.99
N ILE A 423 -10.88 -8.37 -8.82
CA ILE A 423 -11.74 -7.68 -7.86
C ILE A 423 -11.58 -6.17 -8.11
N ALA A 424 -12.43 -5.63 -8.99
CA ALA A 424 -12.33 -4.24 -9.44
C ALA A 424 -12.39 -3.22 -8.29
N ASP A 425 -13.36 -3.37 -7.39
CA ASP A 425 -13.47 -2.51 -6.22
C ASP A 425 -13.67 -3.34 -4.94
N PRO A 426 -12.60 -3.55 -4.15
CA PRO A 426 -12.70 -4.18 -2.84
C PRO A 426 -13.57 -3.42 -1.84
N LEU A 427 -13.97 -2.17 -2.13
CA LEU A 427 -14.88 -1.35 -1.33
C LEU A 427 -16.31 -1.29 -1.87
N ALA A 428 -16.61 -2.06 -2.92
CA ALA A 428 -17.94 -2.09 -3.54
C ALA A 428 -19.07 -2.29 -2.50
N GLY A 429 -20.25 -1.74 -2.84
CA GLY A 429 -21.42 -1.69 -1.97
C GLY A 429 -21.61 -0.37 -1.22
N ALA A 430 -20.75 0.62 -1.44
CA ALA A 430 -20.95 1.98 -0.93
C ALA A 430 -22.21 2.61 -1.52
N ALA A 431 -22.99 3.32 -0.70
CA ALA A 431 -24.20 4.00 -1.16
C ALA A 431 -23.86 5.15 -2.11
N VAL A 432 -24.56 5.18 -3.25
CA VAL A 432 -24.51 6.25 -4.24
C VAL A 432 -25.90 6.87 -4.33
N ILE A 433 -26.02 8.12 -3.89
CA ILE A 433 -27.31 8.82 -3.83
C ILE A 433 -27.34 9.85 -4.96
N LYS A 434 -28.31 9.67 -5.86
CA LYS A 434 -28.61 10.62 -6.94
C LYS A 434 -29.41 11.79 -6.37
N ARG A 435 -28.88 13.00 -6.54
CA ARG A 435 -29.54 14.25 -6.17
C ARG A 435 -29.90 15.02 -7.43
N ARG A 436 -31.02 15.74 -7.35
CA ARG A 436 -31.43 16.66 -8.42
C ARG A 436 -30.36 17.73 -8.57
N PHE A 437 -29.84 17.87 -9.78
CA PHE A 437 -29.03 19.00 -10.19
C PHE A 437 -29.89 19.95 -11.03
N PRO A 438 -29.66 21.27 -11.04
CA PRO A 438 -30.34 22.15 -11.99
C PRO A 438 -30.06 21.68 -13.43
N GLY A 439 -31.09 21.70 -14.27
CA GLY A 439 -30.94 21.32 -15.68
C GLY A 439 -29.99 22.27 -16.42
N LEU A 440 -29.51 21.85 -17.59
CA LEU A 440 -28.66 22.69 -18.44
C LEU A 440 -29.51 23.40 -19.50
N GLU A 441 -29.32 24.70 -19.66
CA GLU A 441 -29.91 25.49 -20.74
C GLU A 441 -28.92 25.59 -21.90
N LEU A 442 -28.92 24.57 -22.77
CA LEU A 442 -27.99 24.48 -23.89
C LEU A 442 -28.55 25.14 -25.16
N ALA A 443 -27.80 26.10 -25.71
CA ALA A 443 -28.09 26.67 -27.01
C ALA A 443 -27.60 25.71 -28.10
N SER A 444 -28.53 25.12 -28.84
CA SER A 444 -28.21 24.24 -29.97
C SER A 444 -28.23 25.02 -31.29
N PRO A 445 -27.13 24.99 -32.09
CA PRO A 445 -27.17 25.54 -33.44
C PRO A 445 -28.19 24.76 -34.29
N GLN A 446 -28.97 25.47 -35.11
CA GLN A 446 -29.91 24.88 -36.06
C GLN A 446 -29.12 24.25 -37.22
N ILE A 447 -28.88 22.94 -37.15
CA ILE A 447 -28.18 22.16 -38.18
C ILE A 447 -29.16 21.12 -38.72
N ASP A 448 -29.56 21.28 -39.99
CA ASP A 448 -30.37 20.31 -40.70
C ASP A 448 -29.56 19.02 -40.92
N ASN A 449 -30.13 17.86 -40.57
CA ASN A 449 -29.49 16.53 -40.66
C ASN A 449 -28.20 16.38 -39.81
N GLY A 450 -28.17 16.94 -38.60
CA GLY A 450 -27.07 16.78 -37.65
C GLY A 450 -27.13 15.50 -36.82
N PHE A 451 -25.97 15.01 -36.38
CA PHE A 451 -25.84 13.82 -35.52
C PHE A 451 -26.02 14.21 -34.04
N ARG A 452 -27.00 13.63 -33.36
CA ARG A 452 -27.30 13.87 -31.94
C ARG A 452 -26.39 13.01 -31.04
N LEU A 453 -25.67 13.66 -30.12
CA LEU A 453 -24.90 13.02 -29.07
C LEU A 453 -25.64 13.19 -27.72
N PRO A 454 -26.33 12.16 -27.21
CA PRO A 454 -26.90 12.20 -25.87
C PRO A 454 -25.80 12.01 -24.81
N LEU A 455 -25.95 12.69 -23.67
CA LEU A 455 -24.98 12.64 -22.56
C LEU A 455 -25.68 12.36 -21.23
N ASP A 456 -25.07 11.48 -20.43
CA ASP A 456 -25.40 11.33 -19.01
C ASP A 456 -24.30 12.00 -18.17
N ILE A 457 -24.66 13.05 -17.43
CA ILE A 457 -23.69 13.87 -16.69
C ILE A 457 -23.79 13.61 -15.19
N LEU A 458 -22.65 13.23 -14.60
CA LEU A 458 -22.49 12.98 -13.17
C LEU A 458 -21.58 14.04 -12.55
N VAL A 459 -22.07 14.77 -11.55
CA VAL A 459 -21.28 15.76 -10.81
C VAL A 459 -20.96 15.22 -9.41
N LEU A 460 -19.70 14.92 -9.14
CA LEU A 460 -19.28 14.20 -7.93
C LEU A 460 -18.80 15.11 -6.79
N ASP A 461 -18.48 16.37 -7.09
CA ASP A 461 -17.95 17.33 -6.13
C ASP A 461 -18.64 18.68 -6.29
N SER A 462 -19.07 19.28 -5.17
CA SER A 462 -19.82 20.54 -5.16
C SER A 462 -19.03 21.75 -5.66
N ARG A 463 -17.70 21.64 -5.79
CA ARG A 463 -16.86 22.69 -6.40
C ARG A 463 -17.08 22.83 -7.90
N TRP A 464 -17.67 21.83 -8.55
CA TRP A 464 -18.23 21.97 -9.89
C TRP A 464 -19.57 22.71 -9.81
N SER A 465 -19.52 24.04 -9.94
CA SER A 465 -20.74 24.85 -9.95
C SER A 465 -21.60 24.56 -11.18
N HIS A 466 -22.91 24.74 -11.06
CA HIS A 466 -23.85 24.59 -12.18
C HIS A 466 -23.42 25.42 -13.40
N GLN A 467 -23.06 26.68 -13.19
CA GLN A 467 -22.55 27.57 -14.25
C GLN A 467 -21.29 27.01 -14.93
N ARG A 468 -20.31 26.49 -14.17
CA ARG A 468 -19.07 25.94 -14.74
C ARG A 468 -19.34 24.70 -15.59
N VAL A 469 -20.24 23.83 -15.13
CA VAL A 469 -20.64 22.63 -15.87
C VAL A 469 -21.41 23.00 -17.13
N GLU A 470 -22.39 23.90 -17.03
CA GLU A 470 -23.18 24.37 -18.18
C GLU A 470 -22.32 25.00 -19.26
N GLN A 471 -21.40 25.90 -18.88
CA GLN A 471 -20.47 26.53 -19.80
C GLN A 471 -19.54 25.51 -20.49
N ALA A 472 -19.04 24.52 -19.73
CA ALA A 472 -18.18 23.48 -20.29
C ALA A 472 -18.93 22.64 -21.33
N VAL A 473 -20.14 22.18 -21.00
CA VAL A 473 -20.97 21.36 -21.89
C VAL A 473 -21.40 22.15 -23.12
N GLN A 474 -21.84 23.39 -22.95
CA GLN A 474 -22.21 24.29 -24.04
C GLN A 474 -21.04 24.50 -25.02
N GLN A 475 -19.87 24.90 -24.49
CA GLN A 475 -18.68 25.12 -25.31
C GLN A 475 -18.23 23.83 -26.03
N ALA A 476 -18.37 22.67 -25.39
CA ALA A 476 -18.01 21.40 -26.01
C ALA A 476 -18.89 21.09 -27.23
N TYR A 477 -20.21 21.28 -27.12
CA TYR A 477 -21.12 21.12 -28.25
C TYR A 477 -20.87 22.17 -29.34
N GLU A 478 -20.56 23.41 -29.00
CA GLU A 478 -20.21 24.45 -29.99
C GLU A 478 -18.99 24.06 -30.82
N ILE A 479 -17.97 23.47 -30.19
CA ILE A 479 -16.78 22.97 -30.89
C ILE A 479 -17.17 21.78 -31.80
N LEU A 480 -17.88 20.80 -31.26
CA LEU A 480 -18.28 19.59 -31.99
C LEU A 480 -19.27 19.86 -33.15
N ALA A 481 -20.02 20.97 -33.10
CA ALA A 481 -20.93 21.40 -34.16
C ALA A 481 -20.22 21.64 -35.50
N GLN A 482 -18.90 21.89 -35.51
CA GLN A 482 -18.08 21.91 -36.74
C GLN A 482 -18.18 20.61 -37.55
N CYS A 483 -18.45 19.50 -36.86
CA CYS A 483 -18.64 18.18 -37.44
C CYS A 483 -20.12 17.78 -37.52
N SER A 484 -21.05 18.75 -37.49
CA SER A 484 -22.50 18.50 -37.46
C SER A 484 -22.96 17.62 -36.29
N ILE A 485 -22.18 17.55 -35.20
CA ILE A 485 -22.56 16.85 -33.97
C ILE A 485 -23.24 17.87 -33.05
N ILE A 486 -24.50 17.59 -32.69
CA ILE A 486 -25.35 18.48 -31.89
C ILE A 486 -25.81 17.79 -30.60
N ALA A 487 -26.35 18.57 -29.67
CA ALA A 487 -26.89 18.04 -28.42
C ALA A 487 -28.06 17.08 -28.66
N GLY A 488 -27.95 15.89 -28.08
CA GLY A 488 -29.06 14.94 -27.93
C GLY A 488 -29.83 15.18 -26.63
N GLU A 489 -30.36 14.10 -26.05
CA GLU A 489 -30.90 14.14 -24.69
C GLU A 489 -29.74 14.24 -23.68
N VAL A 490 -29.75 15.28 -22.84
CA VAL A 490 -28.74 15.50 -21.82
C VAL A 490 -29.37 15.35 -20.45
N SER A 491 -28.93 14.35 -19.68
CA SER A 491 -29.31 14.16 -18.29
C SER A 491 -28.20 14.65 -17.37
N ILE A 492 -28.53 15.29 -16.24
CA ILE A 492 -27.54 15.76 -15.27
C ILE A 492 -27.97 15.49 -13.84
N GLN A 493 -27.05 14.95 -13.04
CA GLN A 493 -27.30 14.57 -11.66
C GLN A 493 -26.08 14.87 -10.78
N ALA A 494 -26.33 15.36 -9.57
CA ALA A 494 -25.31 15.39 -8.53
C ALA A 494 -25.27 14.05 -7.83
N ILE A 495 -24.06 13.55 -7.57
CA ILE A 495 -23.85 12.30 -6.87
C ILE A 495 -23.30 12.59 -5.46
N GLU A 496 -24.05 12.17 -4.47
CA GLU A 496 -23.59 12.11 -3.08
C GLU A 496 -23.15 10.68 -2.79
N ALA A 497 -21.84 10.48 -2.65
CA ALA A 497 -21.23 9.16 -2.44
C ALA A 497 -20.06 9.23 -1.45
N ALA A 498 -19.58 8.04 -1.06
CA ALA A 498 -18.37 7.87 -0.25
C ALA A 498 -17.16 8.60 -0.86
N ASP A 499 -16.25 9.09 -0.02
CA ASP A 499 -15.16 9.98 -0.45
C ASP A 499 -14.32 9.40 -1.60
N TYR A 500 -13.99 8.11 -1.54
CA TYR A 500 -13.18 7.43 -2.55
C TYR A 500 -13.85 7.32 -3.93
N LEU A 501 -15.18 7.43 -4.00
CA LEU A 501 -15.94 7.39 -5.26
C LEU A 501 -15.94 8.73 -6.00
N ARG A 502 -15.46 9.81 -5.36
CA ARG A 502 -15.37 11.14 -5.97
C ARG A 502 -14.15 11.31 -6.86
N ASP A 503 -13.18 10.40 -6.73
CA ASP A 503 -11.98 10.39 -7.55
C ASP A 503 -12.03 9.27 -8.58
N LEU A 504 -11.49 9.54 -9.77
CA LEU A 504 -11.32 8.54 -10.81
C LEU A 504 -10.31 7.47 -10.37
N SER A 505 -10.74 6.23 -10.35
CA SER A 505 -9.89 5.06 -10.40
C SER A 505 -10.66 3.95 -11.10
N THR A 506 -9.94 2.99 -11.68
CA THR A 506 -10.55 1.85 -12.39
C THR A 506 -11.63 1.14 -11.54
N GLY A 507 -11.38 0.96 -10.24
CA GLY A 507 -12.32 0.35 -9.30
C GLY A 507 -13.48 1.25 -8.90
N SER A 508 -13.21 2.48 -8.41
CA SER A 508 -14.28 3.40 -7.98
C SER A 508 -15.24 3.72 -9.11
N ALA A 509 -14.73 3.86 -10.34
CA ALA A 509 -15.54 4.09 -11.51
C ALA A 509 -16.50 2.93 -11.81
N HIS A 510 -16.10 1.67 -11.57
CA HIS A 510 -16.99 0.54 -11.75
C HIS A 510 -18.21 0.66 -10.83
N THR A 511 -17.98 0.79 -9.52
CA THR A 511 -19.04 0.94 -8.51
C THR A 511 -19.92 2.16 -8.78
N LEU A 512 -19.31 3.29 -9.16
CA LEU A 512 -20.03 4.53 -9.43
C LEU A 512 -20.94 4.41 -10.66
N LEU A 513 -20.39 3.97 -11.80
CA LEU A 513 -21.11 3.93 -13.06
C LEU A 513 -22.22 2.88 -13.05
N GLU A 514 -21.97 1.73 -12.42
CA GLU A 514 -23.00 0.70 -12.21
C GLU A 514 -24.18 1.26 -11.40
N ALA A 515 -23.91 1.94 -10.28
CA ALA A 515 -24.96 2.54 -9.46
C ALA A 515 -25.66 3.74 -10.14
N ALA A 516 -24.92 4.48 -10.98
CA ALA A 516 -25.45 5.58 -11.76
C ALA A 516 -26.41 5.11 -12.86
N GLY A 517 -26.26 3.89 -13.38
CA GLY A 517 -27.14 3.32 -14.41
C GLY A 517 -27.18 4.17 -15.68
N ALA A 518 -26.05 4.77 -16.04
CA ALA A 518 -25.92 5.58 -17.24
C ALA A 518 -25.97 4.67 -18.48
N ASN A 519 -26.72 5.08 -19.50
CA ASN A 519 -26.96 4.29 -20.71
C ASN A 519 -26.37 4.95 -21.96
N ASN A 520 -26.04 6.25 -21.87
CA ASN A 520 -25.42 7.04 -22.93
C ASN A 520 -23.94 7.28 -22.64
N THR A 521 -23.29 8.07 -23.50
CA THR A 521 -21.93 8.57 -23.22
C THR A 521 -21.95 9.34 -21.90
N THR A 522 -21.15 8.87 -20.93
CA THR A 522 -21.19 9.40 -19.57
C THR A 522 -20.08 10.44 -19.37
N VAL A 523 -20.42 11.64 -18.94
CA VAL A 523 -19.45 12.67 -18.56
C VAL A 523 -19.44 12.81 -17.05
N VAL A 524 -18.27 12.63 -16.45
CA VAL A 524 -18.09 12.65 -15.00
C VAL A 524 -17.23 13.84 -14.60
N PHE A 525 -17.83 14.79 -13.90
CA PHE A 525 -17.12 15.89 -13.25
C PHE A 525 -16.67 15.43 -11.86
N ALA A 526 -15.45 14.91 -11.80
CA ALA A 526 -14.84 14.29 -10.64
C ALA A 526 -14.02 15.30 -9.81
N ARG A 527 -13.66 14.91 -8.59
CA ARG A 527 -12.78 15.71 -7.73
C ARG A 527 -11.35 15.71 -8.25
N ASP A 528 -10.79 14.51 -8.41
CA ASP A 528 -9.39 14.25 -8.76
C ASP A 528 -9.25 12.84 -9.35
N THR A 529 -8.04 12.44 -9.73
CA THR A 529 -7.72 11.10 -10.22
C THR A 529 -6.72 10.38 -9.32
N ARG A 530 -6.98 9.09 -9.12
CA ARG A 530 -6.10 8.14 -8.42
C ARG A 530 -5.47 7.13 -9.38
N MET A 531 -5.63 7.35 -10.70
CA MET A 531 -4.90 6.62 -11.73
C MET A 531 -3.39 6.86 -11.56
N GLN A 532 -2.55 5.92 -11.99
CA GLN A 532 -1.10 6.01 -11.91
C GLN A 532 -0.57 7.18 -12.76
N ALA A 533 -1.09 7.31 -13.97
CA ALA A 533 -0.91 8.49 -14.81
C ALA A 533 -2.07 9.45 -14.55
N ALA A 534 -1.79 10.54 -13.84
CA ALA A 534 -2.79 11.53 -13.49
C ALA A 534 -2.94 12.57 -14.60
N PHE A 535 -4.14 12.68 -15.15
CA PHE A 535 -4.52 13.69 -16.14
C PHE A 535 -5.75 14.47 -15.64
N ASP A 536 -5.87 15.74 -16.04
CA ASP A 536 -7.01 16.59 -15.69
C ASP A 536 -8.27 16.27 -16.52
N GLY A 537 -8.10 15.54 -17.63
CA GLY A 537 -9.15 14.98 -18.45
C GLY A 537 -8.75 13.59 -18.95
N GLU A 538 -9.68 12.64 -18.97
CA GLU A 538 -9.42 11.28 -19.46
C GLU A 538 -10.63 10.71 -20.21
N ALA A 539 -10.37 10.22 -21.43
CA ALA A 539 -11.34 9.57 -22.30
C ALA A 539 -11.22 8.06 -22.33
N PHE A 540 -12.35 7.39 -22.17
CA PHE A 540 -12.47 5.94 -22.18
C PHE A 540 -13.38 5.50 -23.35
N GLY A 541 -12.78 5.32 -24.53
CA GLY A 541 -13.43 4.78 -25.72
C GLY A 541 -13.45 3.25 -25.75
N LEU A 542 -14.12 2.64 -26.72
CA LEU A 542 -14.20 1.17 -26.86
C LEU A 542 -12.83 0.52 -27.12
N GLY A 543 -11.92 1.24 -27.78
CA GLY A 543 -10.59 0.74 -28.16
C GLY A 543 -9.63 0.57 -26.99
N ASN A 544 -9.70 1.45 -25.99
CA ASN A 544 -8.77 1.51 -24.84
C ASN A 544 -9.37 0.95 -23.53
N THR A 545 -10.57 0.36 -23.57
CA THR A 545 -11.28 -0.20 -22.41
C THR A 545 -11.57 -1.69 -22.50
N ARG A 546 -10.97 -2.43 -23.44
CA ARG A 546 -11.22 -3.88 -23.62
C ARG A 546 -11.14 -4.71 -22.32
N MET A 547 -10.20 -4.33 -21.44
CA MET A 547 -9.95 -5.00 -20.15
C MET A 547 -10.78 -4.46 -18.98
N ARG A 548 -11.35 -3.26 -19.17
CA ARG A 548 -12.09 -2.47 -18.19
C ARG A 548 -13.38 -1.92 -18.84
N PRO A 549 -14.25 -2.80 -19.38
CA PRO A 549 -15.36 -2.38 -20.26
C PRO A 549 -16.39 -1.50 -19.56
N TRP A 550 -16.47 -1.53 -18.22
CA TRP A 550 -17.34 -0.63 -17.44
C TRP A 550 -16.93 0.84 -17.54
N LEU A 551 -15.71 1.16 -17.96
CA LEU A 551 -15.28 2.54 -18.24
C LEU A 551 -15.68 3.00 -19.64
N ALA A 552 -16.06 2.09 -20.54
CA ALA A 552 -16.29 2.43 -21.94
C ALA A 552 -17.36 3.52 -22.11
N SER A 553 -17.17 4.36 -23.12
CA SER A 553 -18.05 5.48 -23.43
C SER A 553 -18.15 6.49 -22.29
N SER A 554 -17.06 6.72 -21.55
CA SER A 554 -17.02 7.74 -20.50
C SER A 554 -15.89 8.75 -20.68
N VAL A 555 -16.14 9.97 -20.21
CA VAL A 555 -15.18 11.06 -20.10
C VAL A 555 -15.14 11.52 -18.66
N TRP A 556 -13.95 11.71 -18.12
CA TRP A 556 -13.76 12.18 -16.75
C TRP A 556 -12.97 13.48 -16.76
N LEU A 557 -13.47 14.50 -16.05
CA LEU A 557 -12.79 15.78 -15.87
C LEU A 557 -12.54 16.04 -14.39
N MET A 558 -11.31 16.43 -14.07
CA MET A 558 -10.86 16.73 -12.71
C MET A 558 -10.96 18.22 -12.43
N LEU A 559 -11.11 18.60 -11.15
CA LEU A 559 -11.30 20.01 -10.78
C LEU A 559 -10.18 20.93 -11.25
N GLY A 560 -8.96 20.39 -11.38
CA GLY A 560 -7.75 21.08 -11.82
C GLY A 560 -7.74 21.51 -13.29
N VAL A 561 -8.69 21.05 -14.10
CA VAL A 561 -8.74 21.42 -15.53
C VAL A 561 -8.98 22.92 -15.72
N ASP A 562 -8.08 23.56 -16.49
CA ASP A 562 -8.10 25.00 -16.75
C ASP A 562 -9.27 25.41 -17.67
N ASP A 563 -9.40 24.75 -18.83
CA ASP A 563 -10.40 25.04 -19.87
C ASP A 563 -11.40 23.86 -20.02
N PRO A 564 -12.37 23.70 -19.10
CA PRO A 564 -13.20 22.50 -19.04
C PRO A 564 -14.02 22.26 -20.30
N GLY A 565 -14.44 23.30 -21.04
CA GLY A 565 -15.21 23.11 -22.28
C GLY A 565 -14.37 22.61 -23.46
N VAL A 566 -13.15 23.13 -23.62
CA VAL A 566 -12.23 22.65 -24.66
C VAL A 566 -11.72 21.25 -24.31
N ALA A 567 -11.37 21.01 -23.04
CA ALA A 567 -10.99 19.70 -22.56
C ALA A 567 -12.13 18.68 -22.75
N LEU A 568 -13.37 19.04 -22.39
CA LEU A 568 -14.52 18.16 -22.60
C LEU A 568 -14.71 17.83 -24.09
N ALA A 569 -14.59 18.81 -24.99
CA ALA A 569 -14.68 18.58 -26.43
C ALA A 569 -13.59 17.62 -26.92
N HIS A 570 -12.36 17.79 -26.44
CA HIS A 570 -11.21 16.96 -26.78
C HIS A 570 -11.44 15.50 -26.35
N GLU A 571 -11.80 15.29 -25.08
CA GLU A 571 -12.05 13.95 -24.54
C GLU A 571 -13.28 13.29 -25.18
N LEU A 572 -14.37 14.04 -25.42
CA LEU A 572 -15.53 13.53 -26.14
C LEU A 572 -15.15 13.11 -27.56
N TYR A 573 -14.31 13.89 -28.25
CA TYR A 573 -13.83 13.50 -29.57
C TYR A 573 -13.07 12.17 -29.52
N HIS A 574 -12.17 11.97 -28.55
CA HIS A 574 -11.47 10.69 -28.36
C HIS A 574 -12.44 9.51 -28.20
N VAL A 575 -13.51 9.69 -27.44
CA VAL A 575 -14.56 8.66 -27.27
C VAL A 575 -15.34 8.42 -28.56
N ILE A 576 -15.85 9.48 -29.21
CA ILE A 576 -16.70 9.40 -30.41
C ILE A 576 -15.91 8.81 -31.59
N ALA A 577 -14.73 9.35 -31.86
CA ALA A 577 -13.84 8.89 -32.92
C ALA A 577 -13.16 7.56 -32.57
N ASN A 578 -13.24 7.11 -31.32
CA ASN A 578 -12.59 5.90 -30.82
C ASN A 578 -11.09 5.83 -31.22
N SER A 579 -10.38 6.95 -31.03
CA SER A 579 -8.98 7.12 -31.45
C SER A 579 -8.21 7.85 -30.36
N GLY A 580 -6.99 7.40 -30.04
CA GLY A 580 -6.06 8.10 -29.15
C GLY A 580 -5.05 8.99 -29.88
N GLU A 581 -5.25 9.22 -31.18
CA GLU A 581 -4.32 10.00 -32.00
C GLU A 581 -4.39 11.49 -31.64
N HIS A 582 -3.20 12.09 -31.49
CA HIS A 582 -3.05 13.53 -31.31
C HIS A 582 -2.45 14.15 -32.57
N VAL A 583 -3.07 15.21 -33.07
CA VAL A 583 -2.70 15.89 -34.31
C VAL A 583 -2.12 17.26 -33.98
N VAL A 584 -0.85 17.47 -34.32
CA VAL A 584 -0.20 18.78 -34.17
C VAL A 584 -0.76 19.75 -35.20
N GLY A 585 -1.27 20.90 -34.74
CA GLY A 585 -1.77 21.93 -35.64
C GLY A 585 -2.17 23.20 -34.89
N VAL A 586 -2.17 24.33 -35.61
CA VAL A 586 -2.59 25.62 -35.05
C VAL A 586 -4.06 25.54 -34.66
N ALA A 587 -4.36 25.76 -33.38
CA ALA A 587 -5.71 25.72 -32.82
C ALA A 587 -6.45 24.38 -33.01
N ASN A 588 -5.76 23.29 -33.37
CA ASN A 588 -6.41 21.98 -33.52
C ASN A 588 -6.88 21.47 -32.15
N LEU A 589 -8.12 20.98 -32.09
CA LEU A 589 -8.68 20.40 -30.86
C LEU A 589 -7.83 19.23 -30.37
N MET A 590 -7.36 18.37 -31.26
CA MET A 590 -6.67 17.12 -30.94
C MET A 590 -5.16 17.28 -30.74
N GLN A 591 -4.67 18.47 -30.41
CA GLN A 591 -3.26 18.62 -30.06
C GLN A 591 -2.96 18.01 -28.69
N GLY A 592 -1.75 17.49 -28.49
CA GLY A 592 -1.36 16.78 -27.24
C GLY A 592 -1.43 17.59 -25.95
N ARG A 593 -1.51 18.92 -26.03
CA ARG A 593 -1.78 19.78 -24.87
C ARG A 593 -2.88 20.74 -25.24
N THR A 594 -4.05 20.53 -24.66
CA THR A 594 -5.21 21.41 -24.81
C THR A 594 -4.89 22.80 -24.26
N ARG A 595 -5.34 23.81 -24.99
CA ARG A 595 -5.21 25.25 -24.71
C ARG A 595 -6.53 25.96 -25.04
N PRO A 596 -6.79 27.17 -24.53
CA PRO A 596 -8.04 27.90 -24.81
C PRO A 596 -8.32 28.07 -26.32
N GLU A 597 -7.28 28.19 -27.14
CA GLU A 597 -7.39 28.35 -28.60
C GLU A 597 -7.63 27.03 -29.37
N SER A 598 -7.65 25.87 -28.71
CA SER A 598 -7.67 24.53 -29.34
C SER A 598 -9.07 24.12 -29.76
N HIS A 599 -9.74 24.87 -30.62
CA HIS A 599 -11.15 24.66 -30.93
C HIS A 599 -11.42 24.17 -32.34
N ARG A 600 -10.42 23.86 -33.18
CA ARG A 600 -10.63 23.51 -34.60
C ARG A 600 -10.59 22.01 -34.85
N LEU A 601 -11.54 21.53 -35.68
CA LEU A 601 -11.54 20.17 -36.22
C LEU A 601 -11.40 20.20 -37.75
N THR A 602 -10.58 19.30 -38.29
CA THR A 602 -10.39 19.14 -39.74
C THR A 602 -11.53 18.32 -40.36
N PRO A 603 -11.76 18.44 -41.68
CA PRO A 603 -12.75 17.61 -42.37
C PRO A 603 -12.54 16.10 -42.20
N ASP A 604 -11.29 15.64 -42.16
CA ASP A 604 -10.95 14.22 -41.92
C ASP A 604 -11.31 13.78 -40.50
N GLN A 605 -11.01 14.61 -39.51
CA GLN A 605 -11.42 14.39 -38.12
C GLN A 605 -12.95 14.30 -38.00
N CYS A 606 -13.69 15.20 -38.65
CA CYS A 606 -15.14 15.14 -38.65
C CYS A 606 -15.70 13.87 -39.29
N ARG A 607 -15.18 13.45 -40.45
CA ARG A 607 -15.60 12.19 -41.09
C ARG A 607 -15.34 10.98 -40.21
N LEU A 608 -14.18 10.94 -39.54
CA LEU A 608 -13.83 9.86 -38.63
C LEU A 608 -14.77 9.81 -37.43
N ALA A 609 -15.03 10.95 -36.78
CA ALA A 609 -15.92 11.05 -35.63
C ALA A 609 -17.36 10.65 -35.99
N GLN A 610 -17.88 11.13 -37.12
CA GLN A 610 -19.22 10.75 -37.60
C GLN A 610 -19.34 9.25 -37.86
N ALA A 611 -18.41 8.70 -38.66
CA ALA A 611 -18.44 7.28 -39.04
C ALA A 611 -18.34 6.37 -37.82
N ASN A 612 -17.38 6.63 -36.93
CA ASN A 612 -17.17 5.80 -35.74
C ASN A 612 -18.26 6.04 -34.68
N GLY A 613 -18.72 7.27 -34.49
CA GLY A 613 -19.78 7.60 -33.55
C GLY A 613 -21.09 6.90 -33.91
N VAL A 614 -21.47 6.85 -35.18
CA VAL A 614 -22.66 6.10 -35.66
C VAL A 614 -22.42 4.59 -35.53
N ALA A 615 -21.28 4.08 -35.99
CA ALA A 615 -20.96 2.65 -35.91
C ALA A 615 -20.98 2.11 -34.47
N ASN A 616 -20.53 2.93 -33.51
CA ASN A 616 -20.49 2.60 -32.09
C ASN A 616 -21.78 3.01 -31.33
N ARG A 617 -22.80 3.52 -32.03
CA ARG A 617 -24.09 3.95 -31.47
C ARG A 617 -23.99 5.05 -30.42
N LEU A 618 -22.96 5.89 -30.51
CA LEU A 618 -22.78 7.08 -29.69
C LEU A 618 -23.48 8.30 -30.31
N LEU A 619 -23.64 8.29 -31.64
CA LEU A 619 -24.32 9.31 -32.42
C LEU A 619 -25.60 8.76 -33.05
N HIS A 620 -26.65 9.57 -33.07
CA HIS A 620 -27.94 9.24 -33.67
C HIS A 620 -28.31 10.25 -34.75
N GLU A 621 -28.83 9.78 -35.89
CA GLU A 621 -29.30 10.63 -37.00
C GLU A 621 -30.63 11.34 -36.68
#